data_AF-A0A1T1HG07-F1
#
_entry.id   AF-A0A1T1HG07-F1
#
_cell.length_a   1.000
_cell.length_b   1.000
_cell.length_c   1.000
_cell.angle_alpha   90.00
_cell.angle_beta   90.00
_cell.angle_gamma   90.00
#
_symmetry.space_group_name_H-M   'P 1'
#
loop_
_entity.id
_entity.type
_entity.pdbx_description
1 polymer ?
#
loop_
_entity_poly.entity_id
_entity_poly.type
_entity_poly.pdbx_seq_one_letter_code
_entity_poly.pdbx_strand_id
1 'polypeptide(L)'
;MSFEVFTLGEHRYKVSKDFYSVQLELIHAIELISKLDEQLGLNPPQSQGEPNFIHLGRKLLSTLTHMDSKSMQMLMHTASRDQLVDIMRTVKGSKLENRLMTHTTKRNRQAIQTDVLYNQPIKPVEALRAYTDFFALVERLIEAEQITLVDPDGEYY
;
A
#
# COMPACT_ATOMS: atom_id res chain seq x y z
N MET A 1 -16.45 4.29 -36.92
CA MET A 1 -16.05 3.07 -36.19
C MET A 1 -17.01 1.96 -36.57
N SER A 2 -16.52 0.90 -37.22
CA SER A 2 -17.30 -0.28 -37.55
C SER A 2 -17.15 -1.32 -36.43
N PHE A 3 -18.21 -2.07 -36.16
CA PHE A 3 -18.26 -3.11 -35.13
C PHE A 3 -18.50 -4.46 -35.81
N GLU A 4 -17.77 -5.49 -35.40
CA GLU A 4 -18.13 -6.87 -35.70
C GLU A 4 -18.77 -7.49 -34.46
N VAL A 5 -20.00 -7.99 -34.62
CA VAL A 5 -20.77 -8.60 -33.54
C VAL A 5 -20.79 -10.10 -33.79
N PHE A 6 -20.14 -10.85 -32.91
CA PHE A 6 -20.19 -12.30 -32.92
C PHE A 6 -21.20 -12.79 -31.87
N THR A 7 -21.91 -13.86 -32.21
CA THR A 7 -22.87 -14.53 -31.33
C THR A 7 -22.32 -15.90 -30.98
N LEU A 8 -22.24 -16.19 -29.68
CA LEU A 8 -21.88 -17.52 -29.18
C LEU A 8 -22.97 -17.94 -28.19
N GLY A 9 -23.90 -18.77 -28.66
CA GLY A 9 -25.14 -19.07 -27.94
C GLY A 9 -26.03 -17.83 -27.82
N GLU A 10 -26.62 -17.61 -26.63
CA GLU A 10 -27.53 -16.47 -26.37
C GLU A 10 -26.80 -15.16 -26.03
N HIS A 11 -25.47 -15.16 -25.97
CA HIS A 11 -24.68 -14.00 -25.58
C HIS A 11 -24.10 -13.28 -26.80
N ARG A 12 -24.38 -11.96 -26.88
CA ARG A 12 -23.77 -11.03 -27.84
C ARG A 12 -22.60 -10.34 -27.19
N TYR A 13 -21.40 -10.56 -27.71
CA TYR A 13 -20.18 -9.90 -27.22
C TYR A 13 -19.78 -8.78 -28.16
N LYS A 14 -19.46 -7.62 -27.57
CA LYS A 14 -18.88 -6.47 -28.27
C LYS A 14 -17.41 -6.41 -27.85
N VAL A 15 -16.52 -7.00 -28.65
CA VAL A 15 -15.09 -7.05 -28.34
C VAL A 15 -14.46 -5.72 -28.75
N SER A 16 -13.93 -5.00 -27.76
CA SER A 16 -13.10 -3.82 -27.93
C SER A 16 -11.71 -4.22 -27.47
N LYS A 17 -10.73 -4.28 -28.37
CA LYS A 17 -9.27 -4.48 -28.11
C LYS A 17 -8.95 -4.56 -26.60
N ASP A 18 -8.87 -5.77 -26.08
CA ASP A 18 -9.11 -6.09 -24.67
C ASP A 18 -7.99 -5.59 -23.74
N PHE A 19 -8.25 -4.53 -22.99
CA PHE A 19 -7.69 -4.36 -21.65
C PHE A 19 -8.74 -4.90 -20.67
N TYR A 20 -8.44 -6.01 -19.99
CA TYR A 20 -9.22 -6.44 -18.84
C TYR A 20 -8.81 -5.60 -17.63
N SER A 21 -9.55 -4.52 -17.34
CA SER A 21 -9.40 -3.78 -16.09
C SER A 21 -10.36 -4.34 -15.04
N VAL A 22 -9.83 -4.84 -13.93
CA VAL A 22 -10.62 -5.23 -12.75
C VAL A 22 -10.29 -4.26 -11.63
N GLN A 23 -11.32 -3.65 -11.04
CA GLN A 23 -11.17 -2.88 -9.80
C GLN A 23 -11.17 -3.87 -8.63
N LEU A 24 -10.06 -3.95 -7.91
CA LEU A 24 -9.91 -4.77 -6.72
C LEU A 24 -9.64 -3.85 -5.53
N GLU A 25 -10.25 -4.17 -4.38
CA GLU A 25 -9.81 -3.57 -3.13
C GLU A 25 -8.33 -3.91 -2.90
N LEU A 26 -7.57 -2.97 -2.34
CA LEU A 26 -6.13 -3.11 -2.14
C LEU A 26 -5.76 -4.40 -1.41
N ILE A 27 -6.58 -4.82 -0.44
CA ILE A 27 -6.39 -6.06 0.30
C ILE A 27 -6.39 -7.29 -0.64
N HIS A 28 -7.36 -7.39 -1.53
CA HIS A 28 -7.50 -8.47 -2.50
C HIS A 28 -6.40 -8.40 -3.56
N ALA A 29 -6.02 -7.19 -3.99
CA ALA A 29 -4.93 -6.99 -4.94
C ALA A 29 -3.58 -7.44 -4.37
N ILE A 30 -3.27 -7.04 -3.14
CA ILE A 30 -2.03 -7.41 -2.45
C ILE A 30 -1.95 -8.93 -2.23
N GLU A 31 -3.04 -9.57 -1.80
CA GLU A 31 -3.09 -11.03 -1.65
C GLU A 31 -2.97 -11.77 -2.98
N LEU A 32 -3.64 -11.28 -4.03
CA LEU A 32 -3.58 -11.86 -5.37
C LEU A 32 -2.16 -11.79 -5.94
N ILE A 33 -1.52 -10.62 -5.90
CA ILE A 33 -0.14 -10.43 -6.37
C ILE A 33 0.82 -11.32 -5.57
N SER A 34 0.66 -11.36 -4.24
CA SER A 34 1.45 -12.24 -3.38
C SER A 34 1.36 -13.71 -3.81
N LYS A 35 0.16 -14.22 -4.07
CA LYS A 35 -0.05 -15.61 -4.54
C LYS A 35 0.49 -15.84 -5.95
N LEU A 36 0.35 -14.87 -6.85
CA LEU A 36 0.89 -14.96 -8.21
C LEU A 36 2.43 -15.01 -8.19
N ASP A 37 3.06 -14.15 -7.39
CA ASP A 37 4.52 -14.15 -7.24
C ASP A 37 5.05 -15.47 -6.66
N GLU A 38 4.32 -16.08 -5.72
CA GLU A 38 4.62 -17.42 -5.20
C GLU A 38 4.53 -18.49 -6.29
N GLN A 39 3.46 -18.47 -7.08
CA GLN A 39 3.25 -19.43 -8.17
C GLN A 39 4.27 -19.28 -9.31
N LEU A 40 4.72 -18.05 -9.59
CA LEU A 40 5.69 -17.73 -10.61
C LEU A 40 7.15 -17.86 -10.13
N GLY A 41 7.37 -18.11 -8.83
CA GLY A 41 8.70 -18.23 -8.23
C GLY A 41 9.52 -16.94 -8.21
N LEU A 42 8.88 -15.78 -8.38
CA LEU A 42 9.53 -14.48 -8.51
C LEU A 42 9.95 -13.88 -7.16
N ASN A 43 9.14 -14.12 -6.12
CA ASN A 43 9.45 -13.75 -4.75
C ASN A 43 9.44 -15.01 -3.88
N PRO A 44 10.52 -15.80 -3.85
CA PRO A 44 10.61 -16.89 -2.88
C PRO A 44 10.53 -16.29 -1.46
N PRO A 45 9.85 -16.95 -0.50
CA PRO A 45 9.73 -16.45 0.86
C PRO A 45 11.12 -16.12 1.42
N GLN A 46 11.42 -14.82 1.59
CA GLN A 46 12.77 -14.34 1.88
C GLN A 46 13.24 -14.73 3.30
N SER A 47 12.35 -15.27 4.12
CA SER A 47 12.61 -15.75 5.47
C SER A 47 11.57 -16.82 5.78
N GLN A 48 11.95 -17.88 6.50
CA GLN A 48 11.01 -18.91 6.93
C GLN A 48 9.88 -18.29 7.76
N GLY A 49 8.74 -17.97 7.13
CA GLY A 49 7.48 -17.64 7.79
C GLY A 49 6.88 -16.25 7.56
N GLU A 50 7.57 -15.28 6.93
CA GLU A 50 6.94 -13.96 6.64
C GLU A 50 6.22 -14.00 5.27
N PRO A 51 4.90 -13.72 5.20
CA PRO A 51 4.17 -13.75 3.93
C PRO A 51 4.65 -12.70 2.93
N ASN A 52 4.68 -13.07 1.64
CA ASN A 52 5.14 -12.22 0.55
C ASN A 52 4.42 -10.87 0.45
N PHE A 53 3.15 -10.82 0.83
CA PHE A 53 2.39 -9.57 0.83
C PHE A 53 2.97 -8.49 1.76
N ILE A 54 3.67 -8.86 2.83
CA ILE A 54 4.28 -7.88 3.74
C ILE A 54 5.39 -7.14 3.01
N HIS A 55 6.16 -7.83 2.17
CA HIS A 55 7.18 -7.21 1.31
C HIS A 55 6.56 -6.26 0.29
N LEU A 56 5.43 -6.64 -0.33
CA LEU A 56 4.69 -5.77 -1.24
C LEU A 56 4.20 -4.49 -0.52
N GLY A 57 3.63 -4.62 0.68
CA GLY A 57 3.23 -3.47 1.50
C GLY A 57 4.40 -2.54 1.83
N ARG A 58 5.57 -3.09 2.19
CA ARG A 58 6.79 -2.30 2.42
C ARG A 58 7.27 -1.56 1.17
N LYS A 59 7.17 -2.17 -0.02
CA LYS A 59 7.49 -1.50 -1.30
C LYS A 59 6.55 -0.34 -1.58
N LEU A 60 5.24 -0.53 -1.37
CA LEU A 60 4.26 0.55 -1.53
C LEU A 60 4.57 1.71 -0.57
N LEU A 61 4.82 1.41 0.71
CA LEU A 61 5.21 2.43 1.70
C LEU A 61 6.52 3.14 1.32
N SER A 62 7.50 2.42 0.78
CA SER A 62 8.74 3.03 0.31
C SER A 62 8.48 4.01 -0.83
N THR A 63 7.52 3.71 -1.70
CA THR A 63 7.15 4.57 -2.83
C THR A 63 6.58 5.91 -2.36
N LEU A 64 5.79 5.90 -1.29
CA LEU A 64 5.29 7.12 -0.64
C LEU A 64 6.42 8.07 -0.17
N THR A 65 7.63 7.56 0.05
CA THR A 65 8.76 8.39 0.48
C THR A 65 9.36 9.25 -0.63
N HIS A 66 8.91 9.09 -1.87
CA HIS A 66 9.24 9.98 -2.99
C HIS A 66 8.36 11.25 -3.02
N MET A 67 7.25 11.28 -2.28
CA MET A 67 6.45 12.49 -2.14
C MET A 67 7.26 13.64 -1.55
N ASP A 68 6.84 14.86 -1.86
CA ASP A 68 7.43 16.04 -1.25
C ASP A 68 7.18 16.06 0.28
N SER A 69 8.06 16.76 1.00
CA SER A 69 8.04 16.78 2.46
C SER A 69 6.71 17.31 3.04
N LYS A 70 6.03 18.24 2.35
CA LYS A 70 4.75 18.80 2.81
C LYS A 70 3.64 17.76 2.67
N SER A 71 3.54 17.08 1.53
CA SER A 71 2.59 15.98 1.32
C SER A 71 2.82 14.85 2.32
N MET A 72 4.07 14.47 2.55
CA MET A 72 4.41 13.43 3.51
C MET A 72 4.06 13.83 4.94
N GLN A 73 4.36 15.07 5.35
CA GLN A 73 3.96 15.57 6.66
C GLN A 73 2.43 15.61 6.79
N MET A 74 1.70 16.02 5.76
CA MET A 74 0.24 16.03 5.75
C MET A 74 -0.33 14.63 6.00
N LEU A 75 0.16 13.61 5.27
CA LEU A 75 -0.22 12.23 5.46
C LEU A 75 0.05 11.75 6.89
N MET A 76 1.30 11.92 7.36
CA MET A 76 1.74 11.44 8.67
C MET A 76 1.09 12.17 9.85
N HIS A 77 0.63 13.41 9.65
CA HIS A 77 -0.08 14.18 10.68
C HIS A 77 -1.58 13.91 10.69
N THR A 78 -2.15 13.50 9.56
CA THR A 78 -3.58 13.18 9.43
C THR A 78 -3.89 11.75 9.89
N ALA A 79 -2.93 10.83 9.74
CA ALA A 79 -3.07 9.46 10.21
C ALA A 79 -3.34 9.40 11.72
N SER A 80 -4.27 8.53 12.11
CA SER A 80 -4.56 8.31 13.52
C SER A 80 -3.35 7.70 14.24
N ARG A 81 -3.31 7.84 15.57
CA ARG A 81 -2.23 7.22 16.36
C ARG A 81 -2.15 5.71 16.10
N ASP A 82 -3.29 5.02 16.08
CA ASP A 82 -3.34 3.56 15.93
C ASP A 82 -2.85 3.14 14.54
N GLN A 83 -3.26 3.87 13.48
CA GLN A 83 -2.76 3.65 12.12
C GLN A 83 -1.24 3.83 12.04
N LEU A 84 -0.70 4.87 12.68
CA LEU A 84 0.74 5.11 12.72
C LEU A 84 1.47 4.00 13.50
N VAL A 85 0.95 3.55 14.63
CA VAL A 85 1.54 2.46 15.41
C VAL A 85 1.60 1.19 14.58
N ASP A 86 0.48 0.79 13.97
CA ASP A 86 0.41 -0.45 13.21
C ASP A 86 1.26 -0.42 11.94
N ILE A 87 1.27 0.69 11.20
CA ILE A 87 2.16 0.84 10.04
C ILE A 87 3.62 0.82 10.47
N MET A 88 4.00 1.53 11.53
CA MET A 88 5.40 1.54 11.97
C MET A 88 5.87 0.18 12.46
N ARG A 89 4.98 -0.66 13.04
CA ARG A 89 5.29 -2.05 13.38
C ARG A 89 5.69 -2.89 12.15
N THR A 90 5.10 -2.62 10.97
CA THR A 90 5.42 -3.37 9.73
C THR A 90 6.84 -3.10 9.20
N VAL A 91 7.40 -1.93 9.51
CA VAL A 91 8.70 -1.46 9.01
C VAL A 91 9.75 -1.31 10.13
N LYS A 92 9.44 -1.76 11.34
CA LYS A 92 10.31 -1.56 12.50
C LYS A 92 11.72 -2.11 12.30
N GLY A 93 12.72 -1.39 12.79
CA GLY A 93 14.14 -1.67 12.65
C GLY A 93 14.70 -1.36 11.26
N SER A 94 13.88 -0.86 10.32
CA SER A 94 14.31 -0.61 8.95
C SER A 94 14.69 0.86 8.70
N LYS A 95 15.38 1.10 7.58
CA LYS A 95 15.61 2.47 7.08
C LYS A 95 14.30 3.20 6.77
N LEU A 96 13.25 2.46 6.40
CA LEU A 96 11.94 3.01 6.08
C LEU A 96 11.24 3.55 7.33
N GLU A 97 11.27 2.84 8.46
CA GLU A 97 10.77 3.36 9.76
C GLU A 97 11.40 4.72 10.06
N ASN A 98 12.73 4.78 10.02
CA ASN A 98 13.45 6.02 10.32
C ASN A 98 13.01 7.16 9.41
N ARG A 99 12.86 6.90 8.10
CA ARG A 99 12.40 7.90 7.14
C ARG A 99 10.98 8.37 7.45
N LEU A 100 10.02 7.46 7.64
CA LEU A 100 8.64 7.81 8.00
C LEU A 100 8.58 8.62 9.30
N MET A 101 9.38 8.23 10.31
CA MET A 101 9.45 8.93 11.60
C MET A 101 9.96 10.38 11.48
N THR A 102 10.80 10.71 10.49
CA THR A 102 11.24 12.12 10.30
C THR A 102 10.10 13.07 9.95
N HIS A 103 9.06 12.58 9.28
CA HIS A 103 7.88 13.34 8.87
C HIS A 103 6.75 13.31 9.91
N THR A 104 6.97 12.70 11.07
CA THR A 104 6.00 12.69 12.17
C THR A 104 6.32 13.75 13.22
N THR A 105 5.29 14.32 13.83
CA THR A 105 5.47 15.27 14.94
C THR A 105 6.19 14.60 16.12
N LYS A 106 6.92 15.40 16.92
CA LYS A 106 7.57 14.91 18.15
C LYS A 106 6.58 14.23 19.10
N ARG A 107 5.36 14.76 19.20
CA ARG A 107 4.27 14.20 20.02
C ARG A 107 3.84 12.82 19.52
N ASN A 108 3.62 12.66 18.22
CA ASN A 108 3.20 11.37 17.65
C ASN A 108 4.33 10.34 17.74
N ARG A 109 5.59 10.73 17.52
CA ARG A 109 6.75 9.85 17.73
C ARG A 109 6.78 9.28 19.13
N GLN A 110 6.65 10.16 20.13
CA GLN A 110 6.64 9.73 21.53
C GLN A 110 5.47 8.79 21.80
N ALA A 111 4.26 9.12 21.32
CA ALA A 111 3.08 8.28 21.49
C ALA A 111 3.26 6.88 20.87
N ILE A 112 3.85 6.78 19.67
CA ILE A 112 4.14 5.50 19.01
C ILE A 112 5.18 4.72 19.80
N GLN A 113 6.29 5.35 20.16
CA GLN A 113 7.39 4.68 20.87
C GLN A 113 7.01 4.18 22.27
N THR A 114 6.09 4.86 22.94
CA THR A 114 5.55 4.44 24.24
C THR A 114 4.40 3.44 24.14
N ASP A 115 3.91 3.14 22.93
CA ASP A 115 2.81 2.22 22.73
C ASP A 115 3.24 0.78 23.01
N VAL A 116 2.40 0.03 23.73
CA VAL A 116 2.68 -1.36 24.13
C VAL A 116 2.79 -2.27 22.90
N LEU A 117 1.98 -2.01 21.87
CA LEU A 117 1.96 -2.83 20.66
C LEU A 117 3.16 -2.55 19.75
N TYR A 118 3.75 -1.36 19.83
CA TYR A 118 4.89 -0.98 18.98
C TYR A 118 6.10 -1.91 19.13
N ASN A 119 6.25 -2.52 20.30
CA ASN A 119 7.33 -3.47 20.58
C ASN A 119 6.99 -4.93 20.29
N GLN A 120 5.75 -5.21 19.88
CA GLN A 120 5.30 -6.55 19.57
C GLN A 120 5.38 -6.83 18.05
N PRO A 121 5.77 -8.06 17.65
CA PRO A 121 5.67 -8.48 16.26
C PRO A 121 4.25 -8.27 15.73
N ILE A 122 4.13 -7.78 14.50
CA ILE A 122 2.83 -7.66 13.86
C ILE A 122 2.43 -8.99 13.24
N LYS A 123 1.19 -9.43 13.51
CA LYS A 123 0.67 -10.64 12.87
C LYS A 123 0.36 -10.36 11.41
N PRO A 124 0.49 -11.34 10.50
CA PRO A 124 0.19 -11.15 9.08
C PRO A 124 -1.16 -10.47 8.78
N VAL A 125 -2.25 -10.93 9.41
CA VAL A 125 -3.59 -10.36 9.21
C VAL A 125 -3.69 -8.92 9.73
N GLU A 126 -2.99 -8.62 10.83
CA GLU A 126 -2.92 -7.25 11.38
C GLU A 126 -2.14 -6.35 10.42
N ALA A 127 -1.02 -6.82 9.85
CA ALA A 127 -0.24 -6.07 8.87
C ALA A 127 -1.05 -5.76 7.61
N LEU A 128 -1.81 -6.73 7.11
CA LEU A 128 -2.66 -6.55 5.93
C LEU A 128 -3.73 -5.47 6.16
N ARG A 129 -4.38 -5.48 7.33
CA ARG A 129 -5.32 -4.43 7.72
C ARG A 129 -4.64 -3.08 7.87
N ALA A 130 -3.48 -3.04 8.53
CA ALA A 130 -2.71 -1.81 8.70
C ALA A 130 -2.40 -1.15 7.36
N TYR A 131 -1.93 -1.93 6.37
CA TYR A 131 -1.71 -1.43 5.01
C TYR A 131 -3.01 -0.93 4.38
N THR A 132 -4.07 -1.73 4.42
CA THR A 132 -5.37 -1.38 3.81
C THR A 132 -5.92 -0.06 4.37
N ASP A 133 -5.98 0.07 5.69
CA ASP A 133 -6.50 1.26 6.37
C ASP A 133 -5.64 2.50 6.11
N PHE A 134 -4.32 2.32 6.05
CA PHE A 134 -3.40 3.43 5.78
C PHE A 134 -3.45 3.88 4.32
N PHE A 135 -3.53 2.97 3.36
CA PHE A 135 -3.63 3.34 1.95
C PHE A 135 -5.01 3.87 1.57
N ALA A 136 -6.08 3.45 2.25
CA ALA A 136 -7.39 4.11 2.13
C ALA A 136 -7.32 5.58 2.59
N LEU A 137 -6.54 5.87 3.64
CA LEU A 137 -6.25 7.26 4.02
C LEU A 137 -5.46 7.99 2.92
N VAL A 138 -4.43 7.38 2.35
CA VAL A 138 -3.65 7.96 1.25
C VAL A 138 -4.55 8.31 0.07
N GLU A 139 -5.37 7.37 -0.39
CA GLU A 139 -6.32 7.56 -1.49
C GLU A 139 -7.26 8.73 -1.20
N ARG A 140 -7.89 8.77 -0.02
CA ARG A 140 -8.75 9.88 0.39
C ARG A 140 -8.05 11.24 0.37
N LEU A 141 -6.77 11.29 0.76
CA LEU A 141 -6.00 12.54 0.76
C LEU A 141 -5.60 12.97 -0.65
N ILE A 142 -5.41 12.03 -1.58
CA ILE A 142 -5.19 12.32 -3.01
C ILE A 142 -6.47 12.85 -3.64
N GLU A 143 -7.61 12.18 -3.41
CA GLU A 143 -8.92 12.61 -3.91
C GLU A 143 -9.31 14.01 -3.39
N ALA A 144 -8.88 14.34 -2.18
CA ALA A 144 -9.06 15.67 -1.58
C ALA A 144 -7.98 16.69 -1.98
N GLU A 145 -7.07 16.33 -2.88
CA GLU A 145 -5.95 17.16 -3.37
C GLU A 145 -5.03 17.68 -2.24
N GLN A 146 -4.94 16.96 -1.12
CA GLN A 146 -4.14 17.35 0.04
C GLN A 146 -2.70 16.84 -0.04
N ILE A 147 -2.48 15.78 -0.81
CA ILE A 147 -1.17 15.18 -1.09
C ILE A 147 -1.07 14.85 -2.57
N THR A 148 0.14 14.87 -3.11
CA THR A 148 0.42 14.51 -4.51
C THR A 148 1.43 13.38 -4.52
N LEU A 149 1.14 12.32 -5.29
CA LEU A 149 2.09 11.23 -5.50
C LEU A 149 3.13 11.63 -6.53
N VAL A 150 4.36 11.19 -6.30
CA VAL A 150 5.49 11.47 -7.18
C VAL A 150 6.14 10.13 -7.52
N ASP A 151 6.33 9.90 -8.81
CA ASP A 151 7.11 8.77 -9.33
C ASP A 151 8.56 8.87 -8.81
N PRO A 152 9.26 7.76 -8.55
CA PRO A 152 10.72 7.73 -8.47
C PRO A 152 11.45 8.58 -9.53
N ASP A 153 10.92 8.69 -10.75
CA ASP A 153 11.48 9.51 -11.84
C ASP A 153 11.05 10.99 -11.81
N GLY A 154 10.24 11.38 -10.82
CA GLY A 154 9.82 12.77 -10.58
C GLY A 154 8.56 13.22 -11.33
N GLU A 155 7.88 12.31 -12.03
CA GLU A 155 6.60 12.61 -12.67
C GLU A 155 5.47 12.65 -11.63
N TYR A 156 4.60 13.64 -11.73
CA TYR A 156 3.44 13.83 -10.84
C TYR A 156 2.24 13.05 -11.40
N TYR A 157 1.57 12.28 -10.55
CA TYR A 157 0.29 11.63 -10.86
C TYR A 157 -0.88 12.40 -10.24
#